data_AF-A0A1H5W067-F1
#
_entry.id   AF-A0A1H5W067-F1
#
_cell.length_a   1.000
_cell.length_b   1.000
_cell.length_c   1.000
_cell.angle_alpha   90.00
_cell.angle_beta   90.00
_cell.angle_gamma   90.00
#
_symmetry.space_group_name_H-M   'P 1'
#
loop_
_entity.id
_entity.type
_entity.pdbx_description
1 polymer ?
#
loop_
_entity_poly.entity_id
_entity_poly.type
_entity_poly.pdbx_seq_one_letter_code
_entity_poly.pdbx_strand_id
1 'polypeptide(L)'
;MTAMTKRQALRLKTEQQQNNRQSKRHPLLSETDINNILVNGAQIALSKLKRAKTFDARLYYYAEIGVYLEVSLSRGAGISDLTRDQLREIHQEATHLHMDANKKFALLAE
;
A
#
# COMPACT_ATOMS: atom_id res chain seq x y z
N MET A 1 -55.59 -12.97 -0.91
CA MET A 1 -54.20 -12.89 -1.39
C MET A 1 -54.15 -11.89 -2.53
N THR A 2 -53.64 -10.68 -2.29
CA THR A 2 -53.64 -9.60 -3.29
C THR A 2 -52.59 -9.91 -4.36
N ALA A 3 -53.03 -10.22 -5.58
CA ALA A 3 -52.12 -10.52 -6.68
C ALA A 3 -51.34 -9.25 -7.07
N MET A 4 -50.01 -9.33 -7.07
CA MET A 4 -49.16 -8.23 -7.52
C MET A 4 -49.42 -7.91 -8.98
N THR A 5 -49.53 -6.62 -9.29
CA THR A 5 -49.72 -6.16 -10.67
C THR A 5 -48.43 -6.31 -11.48
N LYS A 6 -48.55 -6.52 -12.79
CA LYS A 6 -47.42 -6.69 -13.73
C LYS A 6 -46.37 -5.56 -13.61
N ARG A 7 -46.81 -4.34 -13.27
CA ARG A 7 -45.96 -3.16 -13.07
C ARG A 7 -45.14 -3.20 -11.78
N GLN A 8 -45.69 -3.75 -10.69
CA GLN A 8 -44.98 -3.93 -9.42
C GLN A 8 -43.90 -5.02 -9.55
N ALA A 9 -44.20 -6.12 -10.25
CA ALA A 9 -43.23 -7.18 -10.50
C ALA A 9 -42.03 -6.70 -11.34
N LEU A 10 -42.25 -5.80 -12.30
CA LEU A 10 -41.17 -5.24 -13.13
C LEU A 10 -40.24 -4.32 -12.31
N ARG A 11 -40.79 -3.50 -11.41
CA ARG A 11 -39.99 -2.64 -10.52
C ARG A 11 -39.10 -3.47 -9.60
N LEU A 12 -39.66 -4.50 -8.94
CA LEU A 12 -38.90 -5.41 -8.09
C LEU A 12 -37.78 -6.12 -8.84
N LYS A 13 -38.03 -6.57 -10.09
CA LYS A 13 -36.99 -7.15 -10.94
C LYS A 13 -35.89 -6.15 -11.29
N THR A 14 -36.25 -4.89 -11.53
CA THR A 14 -35.30 -3.83 -11.88
C THR A 14 -34.44 -3.44 -10.67
N GLU A 15 -35.06 -3.32 -9.49
CA GLU A 15 -34.39 -3.06 -8.21
C GLU A 15 -33.46 -4.21 -7.81
N GLN A 16 -33.91 -5.47 -7.94
CA GLN A 16 -33.07 -6.64 -7.71
C GLN A 16 -31.90 -6.72 -8.69
N GLN A 17 -32.10 -6.37 -9.96
CA GLN A 17 -31.01 -6.34 -10.95
C GLN A 17 -30.01 -5.22 -10.67
N GLN A 18 -30.46 -4.04 -10.23
CA GLN A 18 -29.57 -2.94 -9.84
C GLN A 18 -28.76 -3.28 -8.59
N ASN A 19 -29.40 -3.87 -7.59
CA ASN A 19 -28.73 -4.28 -6.35
C ASN A 19 -27.71 -5.41 -6.61
N ASN A 20 -28.05 -6.39 -7.48
CA ASN A 20 -27.09 -7.41 -7.93
C ASN A 20 -25.94 -6.82 -8.75
N ARG A 21 -26.14 -5.75 -9.54
CA ARG A 21 -25.07 -5.09 -10.28
C ARG A 21 -24.14 -4.28 -9.36
N GLN A 22 -24.66 -3.68 -8.28
CA GLN A 22 -23.83 -3.04 -7.26
C GLN A 22 -23.04 -4.07 -6.45
N SER A 23 -23.67 -5.16 -6.02
CA SER A 23 -22.99 -6.24 -5.29
C SER A 23 -21.90 -6.93 -6.13
N LYS A 24 -22.12 -7.08 -7.44
CA LYS A 24 -21.14 -7.67 -8.39
C LYS A 24 -20.01 -6.73 -8.82
N ARG A 25 -19.98 -5.47 -8.37
CA ARG A 25 -18.84 -4.56 -8.56
C ARG A 25 -17.72 -4.76 -7.53
N HIS A 26 -17.86 -5.75 -6.65
CA HIS A 26 -16.77 -6.24 -5.81
C HIS A 26 -16.35 -7.67 -6.18
N PRO A 27 -15.98 -7.96 -7.45
CA PRO A 27 -15.38 -9.24 -7.74
C PRO A 27 -13.91 -9.19 -7.26
N LEU A 28 -13.62 -9.91 -6.16
CA LEU A 28 -12.28 -10.32 -5.71
C LEU A 28 -11.41 -9.35 -4.87
N LEU A 29 -11.97 -8.63 -3.90
CA LEU A 29 -11.17 -7.93 -2.85
C LEU A 29 -10.39 -8.87 -1.89
N SER A 30 -10.18 -10.13 -2.27
CA SER A 30 -9.48 -11.15 -1.47
C SER A 30 -8.13 -11.57 -2.06
N GLU A 31 -7.75 -11.12 -3.26
CA GLU A 31 -6.48 -11.49 -3.90
C GLU A 31 -5.49 -10.32 -3.89
N THR A 32 -4.88 -10.12 -2.71
CA THR A 32 -3.77 -9.21 -2.40
C THR A 32 -4.14 -7.74 -2.20
N ASP A 33 -4.35 -7.35 -0.94
CA ASP A 33 -4.49 -5.94 -0.55
C ASP A 33 -3.18 -5.20 -0.78
N ILE A 34 -3.16 -4.34 -1.81
CA ILE A 34 -2.00 -3.53 -2.19
C ILE A 34 -1.43 -2.72 -1.02
N ASN A 35 -2.28 -2.27 -0.10
CA ASN A 35 -1.85 -1.49 1.06
C ASN A 35 -0.93 -2.32 1.96
N ASN A 36 -1.32 -3.57 2.22
CA ASN A 36 -0.51 -4.51 3.00
C ASN A 36 0.76 -4.90 2.26
N ILE A 37 0.72 -5.12 0.93
CA ILE A 37 1.91 -5.45 0.15
C ILE A 37 2.97 -4.35 0.28
N LEU A 38 2.57 -3.09 0.09
CA LEU A 38 3.49 -1.96 0.12
C LEU A 38 4.10 -1.76 1.50
N VAL A 39 3.27 -1.76 2.55
CA VAL A 39 3.73 -1.55 3.93
C VAL A 39 4.64 -2.69 4.38
N ASN A 40 4.24 -3.94 4.12
CA ASN A 40 5.06 -5.10 4.51
C ASN A 40 6.38 -5.12 3.75
N GLY A 41 6.37 -4.82 2.45
CA GLY A 41 7.57 -4.70 1.63
C GLY A 41 8.55 -3.65 2.19
N ALA A 42 8.04 -2.46 2.51
CA ALA A 42 8.84 -1.39 3.09
C ALA A 42 9.39 -1.76 4.49
N GLN A 43 8.61 -2.42 5.33
CA GLN A 43 9.07 -2.89 6.65
C GLN A 43 10.16 -3.97 6.55
N ILE A 44 10.05 -4.89 5.58
CA ILE A 44 11.08 -5.90 5.32
C ILE A 44 12.38 -5.21 4.86
N ALA A 45 12.29 -4.27 3.91
CA ALA A 45 13.43 -3.51 3.43
C ALA A 45 14.08 -2.69 4.57
N LEU A 46 13.28 -2.05 5.43
CA LEU A 46 13.78 -1.35 6.62
C LEU A 46 14.49 -2.30 7.59
N SER A 47 13.95 -3.48 7.83
CA SER A 47 14.56 -4.50 8.67
C SER A 47 15.89 -5.03 8.10
N LYS A 48 16.04 -5.02 6.77
CA LYS A 48 17.31 -5.33 6.10
C LYS A 48 18.29 -4.16 6.19
N LEU A 49 17.83 -2.92 6.01
CA LEU A 49 18.62 -1.70 6.17
C LEU A 49 19.24 -1.61 7.57
N LYS A 50 18.44 -1.85 8.63
CA LYS A 50 18.91 -1.87 10.02
C LYS A 50 20.06 -2.84 10.29
N ARG A 51 20.17 -3.93 9.51
CA ARG A 51 21.19 -4.97 9.67
C ARG A 51 22.33 -4.87 8.65
N ALA A 52 22.23 -3.98 7.68
CA ALA A 52 23.20 -3.85 6.59
C ALA A 52 24.51 -3.24 7.11
N LYS A 53 25.63 -3.95 6.88
CA LYS A 53 26.97 -3.56 7.35
C LYS A 53 27.74 -2.71 6.34
N THR A 54 27.51 -2.92 5.04
CA THR A 54 28.19 -2.22 3.97
C THR A 54 27.38 -1.02 3.49
N PHE A 55 28.06 -0.02 2.93
CA PHE A 55 27.42 1.15 2.33
C PHE A 55 26.47 0.74 1.19
N ASP A 56 26.93 -0.08 0.25
CA ASP A 56 26.15 -0.49 -0.92
C ASP A 56 24.85 -1.22 -0.53
N ALA A 57 24.91 -2.10 0.47
CA ALA A 57 23.72 -2.77 0.98
C ALA A 57 22.73 -1.78 1.62
N ARG A 58 23.24 -0.81 2.39
CA ARG A 58 22.38 0.26 2.95
C ARG A 58 21.76 1.11 1.85
N LEU A 59 22.53 1.47 0.82
CA LEU A 59 22.04 2.26 -0.31
C LEU A 59 20.94 1.51 -1.07
N TYR A 60 21.14 0.21 -1.34
CA TYR A 60 20.15 -0.63 -2.00
C TYR A 60 18.82 -0.68 -1.22
N TYR A 61 18.86 -1.02 0.08
CA TYR A 61 17.62 -1.11 0.87
C TYR A 61 16.97 0.25 1.10
N TYR A 62 17.76 1.32 1.22
CA TYR A 62 17.23 2.68 1.29
C TYR A 62 16.48 3.05 0.00
N ALA A 63 17.06 2.78 -1.16
CA ALA A 63 16.41 3.01 -2.46
C ALA A 63 15.14 2.16 -2.61
N GLU A 64 15.17 0.89 -2.20
CA GLU A 64 13.99 -0.01 -2.22
C GLU A 64 12.82 0.57 -1.39
N ILE A 65 13.10 1.15 -0.22
CA ILE A 65 12.09 1.83 0.61
C ILE A 65 11.51 3.06 -0.12
N GLY A 66 12.36 3.83 -0.81
CA GLY A 66 11.93 4.97 -1.63
C GLY A 66 10.94 4.57 -2.72
N VAL A 67 11.14 3.42 -3.36
CA VAL A 67 10.22 2.90 -4.40
C VAL A 67 8.82 2.65 -3.83
N TYR A 68 8.68 2.06 -2.64
CA TYR A 68 7.37 1.84 -2.04
C TYR A 68 6.62 3.17 -1.79
N LEU A 69 7.33 4.19 -1.30
CA LEU A 69 6.75 5.52 -1.11
C LEU A 69 6.32 6.15 -2.43
N GLU A 70 7.14 6.07 -3.48
CA GLU A 70 6.82 6.60 -4.81
C GLU A 70 5.58 5.92 -5.41
N VAL A 71 5.51 4.58 -5.33
CA VAL A 71 4.34 3.83 -5.77
C VAL A 71 3.08 4.29 -5.01
N SER A 72 3.19 4.60 -3.72
CA SER A 72 2.07 5.11 -2.91
C SER A 72 1.45 6.41 -3.40
N LEU A 73 2.21 7.22 -4.16
CA LEU A 73 1.76 8.48 -4.75
C LEU A 73 1.00 8.28 -6.07
N SER A 74 0.96 7.06 -6.61
CA SER A 74 0.25 6.74 -7.84
C SER A 74 -1.26 6.89 -7.68
N ARG A 75 -1.90 7.66 -8.58
CA ARG A 75 -3.36 7.86 -8.57
C ARG A 75 -4.09 6.64 -9.14
N GLY A 76 -5.23 6.29 -8.54
CA GLY A 76 -6.12 5.23 -9.04
C GLY A 76 -5.76 3.79 -8.63
N ALA A 77 -4.68 3.59 -7.89
CA ALA A 77 -4.22 2.26 -7.44
C ALA A 77 -4.92 1.73 -6.17
N GLY A 78 -5.89 2.46 -5.61
CA GLY A 78 -6.58 2.05 -4.38
C GLY A 78 -5.72 2.14 -3.10
N ILE A 79 -4.65 2.94 -3.14
CA ILE A 79 -3.74 3.14 -2.00
C ILE A 79 -4.35 4.16 -1.04
N SER A 80 -4.49 3.76 0.22
CA SER A 80 -5.10 4.57 1.28
C SER A 80 -4.13 5.65 1.80
N ASP A 81 -4.69 6.72 2.36
CA ASP A 81 -3.87 7.78 2.99
C ASP A 81 -3.08 7.24 4.20
N LEU A 82 -3.69 6.33 4.98
CA LEU A 82 -3.01 5.64 6.06
C LEU A 82 -1.74 4.93 5.57
N THR A 83 -1.83 4.20 4.46
CA THR A 83 -0.69 3.51 3.84
C THR A 83 0.38 4.49 3.38
N ARG A 84 -0.01 5.62 2.79
CA ARG A 84 0.94 6.68 2.40
C ARG A 84 1.68 7.25 3.60
N ASP A 85 0.97 7.51 4.69
CA ASP A 85 1.55 8.06 5.91
C ASP A 85 2.51 7.04 6.56
N GLN A 86 2.12 5.77 6.65
CA GLN A 86 3.01 4.69 7.13
C GLN A 86 4.28 4.57 6.28
N LEU A 87 4.16 4.63 4.95
CA LEU A 87 5.32 4.58 4.06
C LEU A 87 6.20 5.83 4.19
N ARG A 88 5.62 6.99 4.47
CA ARG A 88 6.37 8.22 4.76
C ARG A 88 7.17 8.09 6.05
N GLU A 89 6.57 7.56 7.10
CA GLU A 89 7.24 7.31 8.39
C GLU A 89 8.41 6.32 8.22
N ILE A 90 8.17 5.19 7.53
CA ILE A 90 9.21 4.20 7.24
C ILE A 90 10.36 4.82 6.44
N HIS A 91 10.05 5.64 5.43
CA HIS A 91 11.06 6.32 4.62
C HIS A 91 11.86 7.37 5.44
N GLN A 92 11.21 8.10 6.34
CA GLN A 92 11.89 9.02 7.25
C GLN A 92 12.86 8.28 8.17
N GLU A 93 12.42 7.18 8.80
CA GLU A 93 13.30 6.35 9.63
C GLU A 93 14.49 5.80 8.84
N ALA A 94 14.24 5.30 7.63
CA ALA A 94 15.28 4.80 6.73
C ALA A 94 16.30 5.89 6.37
N THR A 95 15.83 7.12 6.11
CA THR A 95 16.67 8.27 5.82
C THR A 95 17.60 8.58 6.99
N HIS A 96 17.07 8.61 8.22
CA HIS A 96 17.88 8.83 9.42
C HIS A 96 18.95 7.74 9.58
N LEU A 97 18.57 6.47 9.48
CA LEU A 97 19.49 5.34 9.60
C LEU A 97 20.62 5.38 8.56
N HIS A 98 20.28 5.63 7.29
CA HIS A 98 21.27 5.70 6.22
C HIS A 98 22.25 6.86 6.42
N MET A 99 21.73 8.05 6.74
CA MET A 99 22.55 9.26 6.91
C MET A 99 23.45 9.19 8.14
N ASP A 100 22.94 8.68 9.27
CA ASP A 100 23.73 8.56 10.50
C ASP A 100 24.85 7.52 10.35
N ALA A 101 24.60 6.42 9.63
CA ALA A 101 25.64 5.45 9.31
C ALA A 101 26.74 6.06 8.41
N ASN A 102 26.38 6.94 7.47
CA ASN A 102 27.35 7.60 6.60
C ASN A 102 28.20 8.63 7.36
N LYS A 103 27.60 9.40 8.27
CA LYS A 103 28.35 10.32 9.16
C LYS A 103 29.39 9.56 9.99
N LYS A 104 29.02 8.42 10.58
CA LYS A 104 29.94 7.57 11.35
C LYS A 104 31.07 7.03 10.48
N PHE A 105 30.78 6.64 9.24
CA PHE A 105 31.80 6.18 8.29
C PHE A 105 32.79 7.29 7.93
N ALA A 106 32.31 8.52 7.69
CA ALA A 106 33.17 9.66 7.38
C ALA A 106 34.13 9.99 8.54
N LEU A 107 33.63 9.99 9.78
CA LEU A 107 34.44 10.26 10.98
C LEU A 107 35.48 9.17 11.31
N LEU A 108 35.31 7.95 10.78
CA LEU A 108 36.27 6.85 10.95
C LEU A 108 37.34 6.82 9.85
N ALA A 109 37.18 7.61 8.80
CA ALA A 109 38.11 7.70 7.67
C ALA A 109 39.11 8.87 7.81
N GLU A 110 38.97 9.71 8.84
CA GLU A 110 39.92 10.73 9.29
C GLU A 110 40.85 10.18 10.38
#